data_AF-A0A4U3MAM7-F1
#
_entry.id   AF-A0A4U3MAM7-F1
#
_cell.length_a   1.000
_cell.length_b   1.000
_cell.length_c   1.000
_cell.angle_alpha   90.00
_cell.angle_beta   90.00
_cell.angle_gamma   90.00
#
_symmetry.space_group_name_H-M   'P 1'
#
loop_
_entity.id
_entity.type
_entity.pdbx_description
1 polymer ?
#
loop_
_entity_poly.entity_id
_entity_poly.type
_entity_poly.pdbx_seq_one_letter_code
_entity_poly.pdbx_strand_id
1 'polypeptide(L)'
;MGSIFKAEGKALAVRETDVKFYYDENNYLIRISLLPNKVLEFQKNGLLKPDQLRAYTQIILIHSGKCLPIPIVQGSHGVWKDLFGFDVPKSSKIKKRKLNKWHLKVKN
;
A
#
# COMPACT_ATOMS: atom_id res chain seq x y z
N MET A 1 -7.59 15.88 30.29
CA MET A 1 -8.29 15.26 29.14
C MET A 1 -7.35 15.28 27.94
N GLY A 2 -6.49 14.28 27.79
CA GLY A 2 -5.64 14.16 26.60
C GLY A 2 -6.37 13.34 25.55
N SER A 3 -6.98 14.00 24.57
CA SER A 3 -7.60 13.29 23.47
C SER A 3 -6.51 12.68 22.59
N ILE A 4 -6.24 11.39 22.79
CA ILE A 4 -5.40 10.59 21.90
C ILE A 4 -6.27 10.23 20.68
N PHE A 5 -6.62 11.22 19.86
CA PHE A 5 -7.08 10.94 18.52
C PHE A 5 -5.86 10.40 17.75
N LYS A 6 -5.64 9.08 17.82
CA LYS A 6 -4.96 8.38 16.73
C LYS A 6 -5.80 8.67 15.50
N ALA A 7 -5.30 9.53 14.60
CA ALA A 7 -5.91 9.68 13.29
C ALA A 7 -6.04 8.27 12.70
N GLU A 8 -7.25 7.75 12.61
CA GLU A 8 -7.55 6.47 11.97
C GLU A 8 -7.24 6.65 10.50
N GLY A 9 -5.98 6.38 10.15
CA GLY A 9 -5.45 6.64 8.82
C GLY A 9 -6.26 5.87 7.78
N LYS A 10 -6.79 6.60 6.79
CA LYS A 10 -7.60 6.00 5.73
C LYS A 10 -6.76 4.99 4.97
N ALA A 11 -7.35 3.82 4.72
CA ALA A 11 -6.70 2.71 4.05
C ALA A 11 -7.32 2.44 2.68
N LEU A 12 -6.50 2.05 1.72
CA LEU A 12 -6.94 1.48 0.46
C LEU A 12 -6.61 0.00 0.44
N ALA A 13 -7.64 -0.84 0.38
CA ALA A 13 -7.49 -2.30 0.40
C ALA A 13 -7.37 -2.86 -1.02
N VAL A 14 -6.40 -3.75 -1.24
CA VAL A 14 -6.08 -4.30 -2.55
C VAL A 14 -5.56 -5.73 -2.43
N ARG A 15 -5.88 -6.60 -3.39
CA ARG A 15 -5.32 -7.95 -3.43
C ARG A 15 -3.83 -7.88 -3.74
N GLU A 16 -3.04 -8.76 -3.14
CA GLU A 16 -1.60 -8.86 -3.40
C GLU A 16 -1.30 -9.08 -4.89
N THR A 17 -2.14 -9.82 -5.61
CA THR A 17 -1.99 -10.10 -7.04
C THR A 17 -2.23 -8.88 -7.94
N ASP A 18 -2.86 -7.83 -7.41
CA ASP A 18 -3.24 -6.63 -8.15
C ASP A 18 -2.21 -5.49 -7.95
N VAL A 19 -1.04 -5.79 -7.39
CA VAL A 19 0.03 -4.83 -7.12
C VAL A 19 1.41 -5.29 -7.58
N LYS A 20 2.31 -4.32 -7.76
CA LYS A 20 3.74 -4.52 -8.01
C LYS A 20 4.55 -3.79 -6.94
N PHE A 21 5.53 -4.49 -6.39
CA PHE A 21 6.43 -3.96 -5.37
C PHE A 21 7.75 -3.51 -5.99
N TYR A 22 8.26 -2.38 -5.52
CA TYR A 22 9.57 -1.88 -5.91
C TYR A 22 10.43 -1.61 -4.70
N TYR A 23 11.71 -1.90 -4.87
CA TYR A 23 12.68 -1.93 -3.79
C TYR A 23 13.87 -1.06 -4.12
N ASP A 24 14.52 -0.52 -3.10
CA ASP A 24 15.85 0.06 -3.23
C ASP A 24 16.94 -1.02 -3.39
N GLU A 25 18.18 -0.57 -3.54
CA GLU A 25 19.37 -1.41 -3.62
C GLU A 25 19.57 -2.34 -2.41
N ASN A 26 19.06 -1.93 -1.23
CA ASN A 26 19.14 -2.66 0.02
C ASN A 26 17.95 -3.61 0.23
N ASN A 27 17.11 -3.80 -0.80
CA ASN A 27 15.89 -4.61 -0.80
C ASN A 27 14.81 -4.12 0.18
N TYR A 28 14.79 -2.83 0.54
CA TYR A 28 13.68 -2.22 1.26
C TYR A 28 12.61 -1.72 0.30
N LEU A 29 11.35 -1.96 0.63
CA LEU A 29 10.21 -1.50 -0.14
C LEU A 29 10.19 0.04 -0.18
N ILE A 30 10.17 0.60 -1.38
CA ILE A 30 10.09 2.05 -1.60
C ILE A 30 8.79 2.47 -2.25
N ARG A 31 8.08 1.54 -2.92
CA ARG A 31 6.86 1.86 -3.66
C ARG A 31 5.97 0.64 -3.86
N ILE A 32 4.66 0.87 -3.79
CA ILE A 32 3.64 -0.09 -4.21
C ILE A 32 2.88 0.55 -5.36
N SER A 33 2.82 -0.13 -6.50
CA SER A 33 2.01 0.29 -7.63
C SER A 33 0.86 -0.67 -7.89
N LEU A 34 -0.29 -0.13 -8.28
CA LEU A 34 -1.45 -0.88 -8.73
C LEU A 34 -1.26 -1.34 -10.18
N LEU A 35 -1.73 -2.54 -10.50
CA LEU A 35 -1.81 -2.98 -11.89
C LEU A 35 -2.90 -2.19 -12.65
N PRO A 36 -2.78 -2.00 -13.99
CA PRO A 36 -3.69 -1.12 -14.75
C PRO A 36 -5.17 -1.47 -14.59
N ASN A 37 -5.53 -2.75 -14.61
CA ASN A 37 -6.92 -3.19 -14.41
C ASN A 37 -7.46 -2.75 -13.04
N LYS A 38 -6.63 -2.77 -12.01
CA LYS A 38 -7.02 -2.35 -10.67
C LYS A 38 -7.16 -0.84 -10.54
N VAL A 39 -6.31 -0.09 -11.24
CA VAL A 39 -6.44 1.37 -11.35
C VAL A 39 -7.80 1.74 -11.96
N LEU A 40 -8.18 1.11 -13.08
CA LEU A 40 -9.46 1.34 -13.75
C LEU A 40 -10.64 1.03 -12.84
N GLU A 41 -10.59 -0.10 -12.12
CA GLU A 41 -11.62 -0.47 -11.13
C GLU A 41 -11.74 0.59 -10.02
N PHE A 42 -10.61 1.02 -9.44
CA PHE A 42 -10.61 2.01 -8.36
C PHE A 42 -11.05 3.40 -8.83
N GLN A 43 -10.74 3.79 -10.07
CA GLN A 43 -11.25 5.02 -10.67
C GLN A 43 -12.77 4.98 -10.83
N LYS A 44 -13.32 3.89 -11.37
CA LYS A 44 -14.77 3.70 -11.52
C LYS A 44 -15.50 3.77 -10.17
N ASN A 45 -14.89 3.23 -9.12
CA ASN A 45 -15.43 3.26 -7.75
C ASN A 45 -15.14 4.57 -7.01
N GLY A 46 -14.51 5.56 -7.65
CA GLY A 46 -14.20 6.85 -7.05
C GLY A 46 -13.12 6.80 -5.95
N LEU A 47 -12.41 5.69 -5.81
CA LEU A 47 -11.40 5.47 -4.77
C LEU A 47 -10.10 6.24 -5.04
N LEU A 48 -9.84 6.66 -6.29
CA LEU A 48 -8.67 7.45 -6.69
C LEU A 48 -9.01 8.93 -6.96
N LYS A 49 -10.11 9.45 -6.39
CA LYS A 49 -10.38 10.90 -6.43
C LYS A 49 -9.32 11.67 -5.63
N PRO A 50 -8.96 12.91 -6.02
CA PRO A 50 -7.91 13.68 -5.33
C PRO A 50 -8.05 13.73 -3.80
N ASP A 51 -9.24 13.97 -3.28
CA ASP A 51 -9.48 14.04 -1.83
C ASP A 51 -9.27 12.69 -1.13
N GLN A 52 -9.59 11.59 -1.80
CA GLN A 52 -9.36 10.24 -1.28
C GLN A 52 -7.87 9.94 -1.25
N LEU A 53 -7.17 10.24 -2.34
CA LEU A 53 -5.73 10.03 -2.48
C LEU A 53 -4.92 10.76 -1.40
N ARG A 54 -5.31 11.99 -1.06
CA ARG A 54 -4.67 12.78 0.02
C ARG A 54 -4.95 12.24 1.42
N ALA A 55 -6.03 11.49 1.59
CA ALA A 55 -6.43 10.94 2.88
C ALA A 55 -5.77 9.59 3.19
N TYR A 56 -5.35 8.83 2.17
CA TYR A 56 -4.74 7.52 2.39
C TYR A 56 -3.38 7.64 3.06
N THR A 57 -3.17 6.79 4.06
CA THR A 57 -1.92 6.66 4.83
C THR A 57 -1.37 5.24 4.79
N GLN A 58 -2.16 4.28 4.30
CA GLN A 58 -1.75 2.88 4.17
C GLN A 58 -2.46 2.17 3.01
N ILE A 59 -1.78 1.16 2.48
CA ILE A 59 -2.33 0.14 1.58
C ILE A 59 -2.51 -1.15 2.38
N ILE A 60 -3.71 -1.71 2.42
CA ILE A 60 -3.95 -3.03 3.02
C ILE A 60 -3.85 -4.08 1.92
N LEU A 61 -2.80 -4.88 1.96
CA LEU A 61 -2.67 -6.05 1.08
C LEU A 61 -3.53 -7.19 1.59
N ILE A 62 -4.28 -7.81 0.68
CA ILE A 62 -5.14 -8.96 0.97
C ILE A 62 -4.61 -10.19 0.24
N HIS A 63 -4.43 -11.29 0.97
CA HIS A 63 -4.09 -12.61 0.42
C HIS A 63 -4.77 -13.70 1.24
N SER A 64 -5.66 -14.50 0.62
CA SER A 64 -6.31 -15.67 1.25
C SER A 64 -6.85 -15.42 2.65
N GLY A 65 -7.60 -14.32 2.82
CA GLY A 65 -8.19 -13.90 4.11
C GLY A 65 -7.21 -13.24 5.10
N LYS A 66 -5.91 -13.15 4.76
CA LYS A 66 -4.91 -12.43 5.54
C LYS A 66 -4.79 -11.00 5.04
N CYS A 67 -4.56 -10.07 5.98
CA CYS A 67 -4.37 -8.65 5.71
C CYS A 67 -2.99 -8.20 6.19
N LEU A 68 -2.27 -7.45 5.37
CA LEU A 68 -1.03 -6.77 5.75
C LEU A 68 -1.13 -5.27 5.47
N PRO A 69 -1.19 -4.43 6.50
CA PRO A 69 -1.10 -2.98 6.32
C PRO A 69 0.34 -2.58 5.95
N ILE A 70 0.49 -1.82 4.87
CA ILE A 70 1.74 -1.19 4.47
C ILE A 70 1.58 0.33 4.55
N PRO A 71 2.39 1.04 5.37
CA PRO A 71 2.34 2.49 5.41
C PRO A 71 2.78 3.07 4.07
N ILE A 72 2.13 4.17 3.68
CA ILE A 72 2.52 4.98 2.54
C ILE A 72 2.76 6.42 2.99
N VAL A 73 3.53 7.18 2.22
CA VAL A 73 3.65 8.62 2.44
C VAL A 73 2.32 9.26 2.08
N GLN A 74 1.69 9.97 3.02
CA GLN A 74 0.38 10.57 2.80
C GLN A 74 0.43 11.56 1.62
N GLY A 75 -0.54 11.44 0.71
CA GLY A 75 -0.58 12.25 -0.51
C GLY A 75 0.48 11.87 -1.57
N SER A 76 1.34 10.89 -1.32
CA SER A 76 2.24 10.37 -2.35
C SER A 76 1.45 9.51 -3.32
N HIS A 77 1.27 9.99 -4.55
CA HIS A 77 0.70 9.20 -5.63
C HIS A 77 1.20 9.72 -6.97
N GLY A 78 1.34 8.82 -7.95
CA GLY A 78 1.78 9.21 -9.29
C GLY A 78 2.00 8.01 -10.19
N VAL A 79 2.38 8.26 -11.43
CA VAL A 79 2.74 7.22 -12.39
C VAL A 79 4.26 7.10 -12.45
N TRP A 80 4.77 5.89 -12.29
CA TRP A 80 6.18 5.57 -12.49
C TRP A 80 6.32 4.19 -13.10
N LYS A 81 7.14 4.06 -14.15
CA LYS A 81 7.23 2.85 -14.99
C LYS A 81 5.85 2.35 -15.42
N ASP A 82 5.03 3.28 -15.92
CA ASP A 82 3.68 3.06 -16.44
C ASP A 82 2.66 2.52 -15.42
N LEU A 83 2.98 2.55 -14.13
CA LEU A 83 2.08 2.11 -13.07
C LEU A 83 1.79 3.22 -12.06
N PHE A 84 0.50 3.41 -11.79
CA PHE A 84 0.03 4.28 -10.72
C PHE A 84 0.38 3.67 -9.36
N GLY A 85 0.94 4.44 -8.44
CA GLY A 85 1.37 3.91 -7.16
C GLY A 85 1.67 4.96 -6.11
N PHE A 86 2.02 4.47 -4.93
CA PHE A 86 2.22 5.22 -3.70
C PHE A 86 3.61 4.94 -3.15
N ASP A 87 4.25 5.97 -2.61
CA ASP A 87 5.58 5.83 -2.03
C ASP A 87 5.49 5.29 -0.61
N VAL A 88 6.46 4.45 -0.27
CA VAL A 88 6.57 3.82 1.05
C VAL A 88 7.67 4.56 1.83
N PRO A 89 7.40 5.00 3.07
CA PRO A 89 8.39 5.74 3.85
C PRO A 89 9.59 4.82 4.16
N LYS A 90 10.81 5.33 3.93
CA LYS A 90 12.07 4.59 4.20
C LYS A 90 12.17 4.12 5.66
N SER A 91 11.55 4.83 6.60
CA SER A 91 11.48 4.46 8.02
C SER A 91 10.74 3.14 8.28
N SER A 92 9.89 2.67 7.35
CA SER A 92 9.16 1.41 7.47
C SER A 92 10.06 0.17 7.47
N LYS A 93 11.26 0.27 6.86
CA LYS A 93 12.26 -0.80 6.78
C LYS A 93 11.68 -2.17 6.36
N ILE A 94 10.68 -2.17 5.46
CA ILE A 94 10.02 -3.40 4.98
C ILE A 94 10.93 -4.11 3.98
N LYS A 95 11.58 -5.21 4.40
CA LYS A 95 12.45 -6.01 3.52
C LYS A 95 11.66 -6.88 2.54
N LYS A 96 12.12 -6.97 1.29
CA LYS A 96 11.60 -7.88 0.23
C LYS A 96 11.37 -9.31 0.72
N ARG A 97 12.35 -9.90 1.41
CA ARG A 97 12.24 -11.28 1.95
C ARG A 97 11.09 -11.43 2.94
N LYS A 98 10.85 -10.42 3.78
CA LYS A 98 9.77 -10.41 4.77
C LYS A 98 8.43 -10.24 4.07
N LEU A 99 8.37 -9.34 3.10
CA LEU A 99 7.17 -9.13 2.30
C LEU A 99 6.82 -10.42 1.55
N ASN A 100 7.68 -10.98 0.71
CA ASN A 100 7.36 -12.20 -0.06
C ASN A 100 6.85 -13.41 0.75
N LYS A 101 7.12 -13.48 2.06
CA LYS A 101 6.70 -14.57 2.95
C LYS A 101 5.60 -14.16 3.95
N TRP A 102 5.04 -12.96 3.82
CA TRP A 102 4.11 -12.39 4.80
C TRP A 102 2.86 -13.25 5.00
N HIS A 103 2.34 -13.81 3.90
CA HIS A 103 1.15 -14.66 3.89
C HIS A 103 1.44 -16.12 4.28
N LEU A 104 2.70 -16.55 4.29
CA LEU A 104 3.10 -17.93 4.61
C LEU A 104 3.22 -18.21 6.10
N LYS A 105 3.12 -17.20 6.97
CA LYS A 105 3.05 -17.44 8.41
C LYS A 105 1.71 -18.12 8.71
N VAL A 106 1.74 -19.44 8.78
CA VAL A 106 0.73 -20.27 9.45
C VAL A 106 0.95 -20.05 10.95
N LYS A 107 -0.12 -19.77 11.70
CA LYS A 107 -0.06 -19.86 13.15
C LYS A 107 0.27 -21.32 13.47
N ASN A 108 1.45 -21.56 14.06
CA ASN A 108 1.62 -22.75 14.89
C ASN A 108 0.83 -22.52 16.18
#